data_AF-A0A8B7DUA4-F1
#
_entry.id   AF-A0A8B7DUA4-F1
#
_cell.length_a   1.000
_cell.length_b   1.000
_cell.length_c   1.000
_cell.angle_alpha   90.00
_cell.angle_beta   90.00
_cell.angle_gamma   90.00
#
_symmetry.space_group_name_H-M   'P 1'
#
loop_
_entity.id
_entity.type
_entity.pdbx_description
1 polymer ?
#
loop_
_entity_poly.entity_id
_entity_poly.type
_entity_poly.pdbx_seq_one_letter_code
_entity_poly.pdbx_strand_id
1 'polypeptide(L)'
;MCFGINIAPTIMITTLWLVLNLNPTVKKVCDIYIDDIFVDESVETAENVVKHLDMFGLQSKSPQDLEQGRVLGLRIERNKNGELIWKCNNVILMAQLEFIDKFVCLQFKNGKKLCGECFTIDPVTNSVVLITKKISNLMVEVVLSHDLIDIQVMDIEHINRAEYLQFKEVFLRKLFPEQHLFTSEDLLKRRDKLYQLLELNRLPVTVQDNGILSVVNGIALIEPPYTVDTCRSANTIVLDRVMRIVETCQKSYDE
;
A
#
# COMPACT_ATOMS: atom_id res chain seq x y z
N MET A 1 -23.09 21.55 5.46
CA MET A 1 -22.74 20.62 4.37
C MET A 1 -23.19 19.23 4.79
N CYS A 2 -24.02 18.58 3.99
CA CYS A 2 -24.49 17.21 4.25
C CYS A 2 -23.31 16.23 4.12
N PHE A 3 -22.85 15.66 5.22
CA PHE A 3 -21.97 14.49 5.18
C PHE A 3 -22.76 13.30 4.61
N GLY A 4 -22.22 12.62 3.60
CA GLY A 4 -22.80 11.36 3.09
C GLY A 4 -23.05 11.26 1.57
N ILE A 5 -22.72 12.28 0.76
CA ILE A 5 -22.74 12.12 -0.70
C ILE A 5 -21.32 11.70 -1.14
N ASN A 6 -21.17 10.52 -1.75
CA ASN A 6 -19.90 9.99 -2.26
C ASN A 6 -19.16 10.91 -3.26
N ILE A 7 -19.77 12.01 -3.69
CA ILE A 7 -19.22 12.98 -4.64
C ILE A 7 -18.66 14.25 -3.97
N ALA A 8 -18.87 14.43 -2.66
CA ALA A 8 -18.45 15.65 -1.97
C ALA A 8 -16.94 15.93 -2.07
N PRO A 9 -16.03 14.93 -1.92
CA PRO A 9 -14.60 15.14 -2.14
C PRO A 9 -14.29 15.56 -3.58
N THR A 10 -14.98 14.96 -4.56
CA THR A 10 -14.81 15.30 -5.99
C THR A 10 -15.24 16.72 -6.29
N ILE A 11 -16.38 17.17 -5.76
CA ILE A 11 -16.86 18.56 -5.92
C ILE A 11 -15.85 19.54 -5.30
N MET A 12 -15.37 19.24 -4.08
CA MET A 12 -14.40 20.08 -3.37
C MET A 12 -13.09 20.20 -4.14
N ILE A 13 -12.48 19.07 -4.52
CA ILE A 13 -11.23 19.03 -5.30
C ILE A 13 -11.40 19.80 -6.61
N THR A 14 -12.51 19.58 -7.32
CA THR A 14 -12.77 20.25 -8.62
C THR A 14 -12.92 21.76 -8.45
N THR A 15 -13.60 22.21 -7.39
CA THR A 15 -13.79 23.64 -7.09
C THR A 15 -12.45 24.30 -6.74
N LEU A 16 -11.65 23.66 -5.89
CA LEU A 16 -10.32 24.12 -5.52
C LEU A 16 -9.40 24.23 -6.73
N TRP A 17 -9.34 23.18 -7.57
CA TRP A 17 -8.55 23.20 -8.81
C TRP A 17 -8.96 24.33 -9.73
N LEU A 18 -10.26 24.58 -9.89
CA LEU A 18 -10.75 25.66 -10.72
C LEU A 18 -10.27 27.01 -10.19
N VAL A 19 -10.44 27.29 -8.89
CA VAL A 19 -10.06 28.58 -8.29
C VAL A 19 -8.55 28.79 -8.32
N LEU A 20 -7.74 27.81 -7.92
CA LEU A 20 -6.27 27.94 -7.94
C LEU A 20 -5.73 28.15 -9.37
N ASN A 21 -6.34 27.50 -10.37
CA ASN A 21 -5.93 27.63 -11.78
C ASN A 21 -6.23 28.99 -12.41
N LEU A 22 -7.10 29.82 -11.79
CA LEU A 22 -7.40 31.17 -12.31
C LEU A 22 -6.21 32.13 -12.19
N ASN A 23 -5.23 31.81 -11.32
CA ASN A 23 -4.00 32.57 -11.18
C ASN A 23 -2.80 31.69 -11.61
N PRO A 24 -2.12 32.02 -12.73
CA PRO A 24 -0.99 31.23 -13.23
C PRO A 24 0.17 31.06 -12.24
N THR A 25 0.39 32.05 -11.38
CA THR A 25 1.43 31.99 -10.33
C THR A 25 1.01 31.00 -9.25
N VAL A 26 -0.21 31.12 -8.73
CA VAL A 26 -0.77 30.20 -7.72
C VAL A 26 -0.83 28.77 -8.24
N LYS A 27 -1.26 28.57 -9.49
CA LYS A 27 -1.28 27.26 -10.16
C LYS A 27 0.08 26.56 -10.16
N LYS A 28 1.17 27.31 -10.33
CA LYS A 28 2.52 26.75 -10.44
C LYS A 28 3.07 26.33 -9.08
N VAL A 29 2.58 26.94 -8.00
CA VAL A 29 3.13 26.76 -6.65
C VAL A 29 2.26 25.88 -5.76
N CYS A 30 1.04 25.55 -6.19
CA CYS A 30 0.08 24.82 -5.39
C CYS A 30 -0.13 23.39 -5.89
N ASP A 31 -0.09 22.45 -4.96
CA ASP A 31 -0.59 21.09 -5.14
C ASP A 31 -1.73 20.82 -4.16
N ILE A 32 -2.75 20.05 -4.57
CA ILE A 32 -3.93 19.75 -3.74
C ILE A 32 -3.98 18.25 -3.46
N TYR A 33 -4.25 17.87 -2.20
CA TYR A 33 -4.66 16.52 -1.84
C TYR A 33 -5.90 16.56 -0.96
N ILE A 34 -7.03 16.09 -1.51
CA ILE A 34 -8.33 16.07 -0.82
C ILE A 34 -8.66 17.45 -0.26
N ASP A 35 -8.49 17.68 1.04
CA ASP A 35 -8.77 18.92 1.76
C ASP A 35 -7.54 19.79 2.05
N ASP A 36 -6.32 19.30 1.77
CA ASP A 36 -5.07 20.02 1.99
C ASP A 36 -4.56 20.71 0.71
N ILE A 37 -4.00 21.91 0.88
CA ILE A 37 -3.31 22.69 -0.17
C ILE A 37 -1.86 22.86 0.25
N PHE A 38 -0.94 22.37 -0.56
CA PHE A 38 0.50 22.54 -0.38
C PHE A 38 0.95 23.74 -1.19
N VAL A 39 1.78 24.60 -0.61
CA VAL A 39 2.29 25.82 -1.24
C VAL A 39 3.81 25.81 -1.22
N ASP A 40 4.44 25.97 -2.38
CA ASP A 40 5.87 26.22 -2.48
C ASP A 40 6.20 27.69 -2.19
N GLU A 41 6.51 27.97 -0.92
CA GLU A 41 6.86 29.32 -0.46
C GLU A 41 8.17 29.87 -1.02
N SER A 42 8.98 29.04 -1.71
CA SER A 42 10.16 29.55 -2.44
C SER A 42 9.76 30.36 -3.68
N VAL A 43 8.51 30.20 -4.15
CA VAL A 43 8.00 30.85 -5.35
C VAL A 43 6.88 31.85 -5.01
N GLU A 44 5.94 31.51 -4.12
CA GLU A 44 4.85 32.40 -3.71
C GLU A 44 4.39 32.10 -2.27
N THR A 45 4.05 33.13 -1.51
CA THR A 45 3.71 33.00 -0.07
C THR A 45 2.35 32.32 0.15
N ALA A 46 2.23 31.50 1.20
CA ALA A 46 0.94 30.89 1.55
C ALA A 46 -0.12 31.96 1.88
N GLU A 47 0.25 33.10 2.45
CA GLU A 47 -0.68 34.20 2.71
C GLU A 47 -1.32 34.75 1.43
N ASN A 48 -0.57 34.84 0.34
CA ASN A 48 -1.11 35.30 -0.94
C ASN A 48 -2.04 34.26 -1.57
N VAL A 49 -1.77 32.96 -1.39
CA VAL A 49 -2.69 31.89 -1.78
C VAL A 49 -3.99 31.96 -0.97
N VAL A 50 -3.92 32.23 0.34
CA VAL A 50 -5.10 32.43 1.19
C VAL A 50 -5.94 33.63 0.72
N LYS A 51 -5.30 34.76 0.40
CA LYS A 51 -6.01 35.92 -0.16
C LYS A 51 -6.68 35.59 -1.49
N HIS A 52 -6.01 34.82 -2.35
CA HIS A 52 -6.57 34.39 -3.62
C HIS A 52 -7.81 33.52 -3.42
N LEU A 53 -7.80 32.59 -2.46
CA LEU A 53 -8.98 31.79 -2.11
C LEU A 53 -10.15 32.66 -1.58
N ASP A 54 -9.84 33.63 -0.71
CA ASP A 54 -10.84 34.53 -0.10
C ASP A 54 -11.55 35.39 -1.16
N MET A 55 -10.86 35.81 -2.23
CA MET A 55 -11.46 36.52 -3.36
C MET A 55 -12.60 35.75 -4.04
N PHE A 56 -12.61 34.41 -3.94
CA PHE A 56 -13.66 33.56 -4.50
C PHE A 56 -14.59 32.98 -3.42
N GLY A 57 -14.52 33.52 -2.19
CA GLY A 57 -15.34 33.10 -1.06
C GLY A 57 -14.95 31.76 -0.44
N LEU A 58 -13.74 31.26 -0.74
CA LEU A 58 -13.19 30.06 -0.11
C LEU A 58 -12.40 30.43 1.15
N GLN A 59 -12.84 29.94 2.30
CA GLN A 59 -12.17 30.16 3.57
C GLN A 59 -11.24 28.99 3.90
N SER A 60 -9.97 29.28 4.19
CA SER A 60 -8.99 28.31 4.66
C SER A 60 -8.61 28.56 6.12
N LYS A 61 -8.00 27.55 6.75
CA LYS A 61 -7.30 27.73 8.02
C LYS A 61 -6.02 28.54 7.81
N SER A 62 -5.45 29.07 8.88
CA SER A 62 -4.13 29.70 8.84
C SER A 62 -3.08 28.74 8.28
N PRO A 63 -2.16 29.20 7.41
CA PRO A 63 -1.05 28.39 6.91
C PRO A 63 -0.26 27.74 8.05
N GLN A 64 0.22 26.53 7.82
CA GLN A 64 1.04 25.78 8.76
C GLN A 64 2.32 25.35 8.08
N ASP A 65 3.44 25.55 8.77
CA ASP A 65 4.74 25.07 8.31
C ASP A 65 4.77 23.54 8.33
N LEU A 66 5.23 22.97 7.22
CA LEU A 66 5.35 21.53 7.04
C LEU A 66 6.49 20.92 7.86
N GLU A 67 7.49 21.70 8.30
CA GLU A 67 8.67 21.21 9.04
C GLU A 67 8.36 20.51 10.36
N GLN A 68 7.14 20.67 10.90
CA GLN A 68 6.65 19.96 12.08
C GLN A 68 5.28 19.32 11.85
N GLY A 69 4.76 19.40 10.63
CA GLY A 69 3.45 18.93 10.23
C GLY A 69 3.40 17.43 9.96
N ARG A 70 2.18 16.90 9.89
CA ARG A 70 1.89 15.57 9.36
C ARG A 70 1.07 15.74 8.09
N VAL A 71 1.53 15.14 7.00
CA VAL A 71 0.91 15.23 5.69
C VAL A 71 0.78 13.80 5.15
N LEU A 72 -0.43 13.42 4.71
CA LEU A 72 -0.72 12.06 4.23
C LEU A 72 -0.39 10.94 5.23
N GLY A 73 -0.42 11.24 6.53
CA GLY A 73 0.00 10.31 7.58
C GLY A 73 1.51 10.21 7.79
N LEU A 74 2.32 10.88 6.96
CA LEU A 74 3.78 10.95 7.06
C LEU A 74 4.20 12.23 7.79
N ARG A 75 5.31 12.16 8.53
CA ARG A 75 5.92 13.34 9.17
C ARG A 75 6.99 13.90 8.26
N ILE A 76 7.09 15.21 8.17
CA ILE A 76 8.18 15.88 7.45
C ILE A 76 9.18 16.36 8.49
N GLU A 77 10.46 16.03 8.32
CA GLU A 77 11.56 16.44 9.21
C GLU A 77 12.78 16.85 8.36
N ARG A 78 13.65 17.73 8.86
CA ARG A 78 14.95 17.98 8.21
C ARG A 78 15.96 16.88 8.56
N ASN A 79 16.65 16.35 7.55
CA ASN A 79 17.76 15.44 7.75
C ASN A 79 19.01 16.19 8.26
N LYS A 80 20.10 15.46 8.55
CA LYS A 80 21.37 16.06 9.03
C LYS A 80 22.02 17.04 8.04
N ASN A 81 21.66 16.95 6.76
CA ASN A 81 22.16 17.82 5.70
C ASN A 81 21.25 19.04 5.48
N GLY A 82 20.15 19.16 6.25
CA GLY A 82 19.19 20.24 6.14
C GLY A 82 18.12 20.03 5.07
N GLU A 83 18.03 18.87 4.42
CA GLU A 83 17.00 18.59 3.42
C GLU A 83 15.71 18.10 4.08
N LEU A 84 14.55 18.52 3.57
CA LEU A 84 13.26 18.00 4.04
C LEU A 84 13.08 16.56 3.57
N ILE A 85 12.88 15.66 4.52
CA ILE A 85 12.62 14.25 4.29
C ILE A 85 11.25 13.85 4.82
N TRP A 86 10.59 13.00 4.05
CA TRP A 86 9.37 12.32 4.47
C TRP A 86 9.75 11.14 5.34
N LYS A 87 9.26 11.14 6.57
CA LYS A 87 9.47 10.08 7.55
C LYS A 87 8.15 9.43 7.86
N CYS A 88 8.06 8.16 7.54
CA CYS A 88 7.00 7.34 8.07
C CYS A 88 7.24 7.18 9.58
N ASN A 89 6.38 7.78 10.40
CA ASN A 89 6.41 7.56 11.84
C ASN A 89 5.90 6.17 12.22
N ASN A 90 5.36 5.40 11.27
CA ASN A 90 5.19 3.98 11.44
C ASN A 90 6.60 3.36 11.38
N VAL A 91 7.32 3.46 12.50
CA VAL A 91 8.43 2.58 12.88
C VAL A 91 7.89 1.17 13.21
N ILE A 92 6.70 0.85 12.71
CA ILE A 92 6.07 -0.45 12.78
C ILE A 92 6.72 -1.31 11.69
N LEU A 93 7.39 -2.43 11.95
CA LEU A 93 7.93 -3.02 13.17
C LEU A 93 8.82 -4.17 12.64
N MET A 94 10.15 -3.97 12.53
CA MET A 94 11.03 -5.11 12.19
C MET A 94 10.86 -6.25 13.20
N ALA A 95 10.55 -5.91 14.46
CA ALA A 95 10.17 -6.86 15.50
C ALA A 95 8.80 -7.52 15.29
N GLN A 96 7.85 -6.97 14.53
CA GLN A 96 6.56 -7.65 14.27
C GLN A 96 6.61 -8.59 13.08
N LEU A 97 7.46 -8.28 12.10
CA LEU A 97 7.71 -9.22 11.00
C LEU A 97 8.19 -10.57 11.54
N GLU A 98 8.82 -10.58 12.72
CA GLU A 98 9.23 -11.81 13.38
C GLU A 98 8.05 -12.70 13.79
N PHE A 99 6.82 -12.20 13.85
CA PHE A 99 5.64 -12.99 14.19
C PHE A 99 4.91 -13.54 12.97
N ILE A 100 5.07 -12.92 11.79
CA ILE A 100 4.37 -13.32 10.56
C ILE A 100 4.76 -14.76 10.18
N ASP A 101 3.77 -15.54 9.77
CA ASP A 101 3.85 -16.98 9.45
C ASP A 101 4.33 -17.86 10.62
N LYS A 102 4.38 -17.32 11.84
CA LYS A 102 4.60 -18.09 13.06
C LYS A 102 3.30 -18.34 13.79
N PHE A 103 3.24 -19.47 14.48
CA PHE A 103 2.21 -19.68 15.49
C PHE A 103 2.55 -18.85 16.71
N VAL A 104 1.58 -18.05 17.13
CA VAL A 104 1.71 -17.16 18.27
C VAL A 104 0.54 -17.37 19.21
N CYS A 105 0.76 -17.06 20.49
CA CYS A 105 -0.32 -16.89 21.44
C CYS A 105 -0.38 -15.44 21.93
N LEU A 106 -1.55 -14.83 21.73
CA LEU A 106 -1.87 -13.47 22.11
C LEU A 106 -2.46 -13.46 23.53
N GLN A 107 -1.97 -12.56 24.38
CA GLN A 107 -2.52 -12.31 25.70
C GLN A 107 -3.25 -10.97 25.73
N PHE A 108 -4.49 -10.97 26.23
CA PHE A 108 -5.36 -9.79 26.25
C PHE A 108 -5.43 -9.15 27.63
N LYS A 109 -5.84 -7.88 27.68
CA LYS A 109 -6.07 -7.12 28.92
C LYS A 109 -7.07 -7.76 29.87
N ASN A 110 -8.05 -8.47 29.32
CA ASN A 110 -9.06 -9.20 30.10
C ASN A 110 -8.58 -10.58 30.59
N GLY A 111 -7.30 -10.92 30.41
CA GLY A 111 -6.72 -12.20 30.80
C GLY A 111 -7.02 -13.37 29.87
N LYS A 112 -7.81 -13.17 28.81
CA LYS A 112 -8.00 -14.20 27.78
C LYS A 112 -6.70 -14.43 27.02
N LYS A 113 -6.61 -15.60 26.39
CA LYS A 113 -5.57 -15.96 25.43
C LYS A 113 -6.18 -16.48 24.15
N LEU A 114 -5.55 -16.14 23.03
CA LEU A 114 -5.94 -16.62 21.71
C LEU A 114 -4.68 -17.04 20.98
N CYS A 115 -4.60 -18.30 20.57
CA CYS A 115 -3.44 -18.79 19.84
C CYS A 115 -3.83 -19.17 18.40
N GLY A 116 -2.94 -18.91 17.46
CA GLY A 116 -3.12 -19.16 16.04
C GLY A 116 -1.88 -18.76 15.25
N GLU A 117 -1.92 -18.95 13.94
CA GLU A 117 -0.86 -18.46 13.05
C GLU A 117 -1.07 -16.98 12.74
N CYS A 118 -0.05 -16.16 12.94
CA CYS A 118 -0.08 -14.75 12.58
C CYS A 118 0.07 -14.61 11.07
N PHE A 119 -1.02 -14.27 10.38
CA PHE A 119 -1.05 -14.14 8.93
C PHE A 119 -0.49 -12.80 8.46
N THR A 120 -0.89 -11.71 9.12
CA THR A 120 -0.35 -10.37 8.85
C THR A 120 -0.64 -9.45 10.03
N ILE A 121 0.03 -8.31 10.06
CA ILE A 121 -0.19 -7.25 11.02
C ILE A 121 -0.40 -5.97 10.23
N ASP A 122 -1.52 -5.28 10.48
CA ASP A 122 -1.79 -4.00 9.85
C ASP A 122 -0.76 -2.97 10.34
N PRO A 123 0.09 -2.42 9.45
CA PRO A 123 1.16 -1.53 9.85
C PRO A 123 0.67 -0.14 10.30
N VAL A 124 -0.64 0.15 10.18
CA VAL A 124 -1.20 1.42 10.65
C VAL A 124 -1.79 1.27 12.05
N THR A 125 -2.64 0.27 12.26
CA THR A 125 -3.33 0.08 13.56
C THR A 125 -2.63 -0.90 14.51
N ASN A 126 -1.59 -1.60 14.04
CA ASN A 126 -0.98 -2.75 14.73
C ASN A 126 -1.97 -3.89 15.00
N SER A 127 -3.08 -3.96 14.26
CA SER A 127 -4.04 -5.05 14.41
C SER A 127 -3.45 -6.34 13.86
N VAL A 128 -3.53 -7.42 14.64
CA VAL A 128 -2.99 -8.74 14.28
C VAL A 128 -4.09 -9.56 13.63
N VAL A 129 -3.81 -10.11 12.44
CA VAL A 129 -4.71 -11.04 11.75
C VAL A 129 -4.23 -12.46 12.03
N LEU A 130 -5.00 -13.21 12.81
CA LEU A 130 -4.72 -14.60 13.15
C LEU A 130 -5.54 -15.58 12.31
N ILE A 131 -4.91 -16.68 11.90
CA ILE A 131 -5.59 -17.88 11.41
C ILE A 131 -5.63 -18.88 12.56
N THR A 132 -6.84 -19.21 13.01
CA THR A 132 -7.09 -20.16 14.11
C THR A 132 -7.80 -21.41 13.60
N LYS A 133 -7.59 -22.56 14.24
CA LYS A 133 -8.31 -23.80 13.93
C LYS A 133 -9.38 -24.05 14.99
N LYS A 134 -10.65 -24.11 14.57
CA LYS A 134 -11.79 -24.52 15.42
C LYS A 134 -12.37 -25.83 14.92
N ILE A 135 -12.27 -26.89 15.74
CA ILE A 135 -12.83 -28.25 15.54
C ILE A 135 -12.42 -28.89 14.20
N SER A 136 -12.93 -28.39 13.08
CA SER A 136 -12.72 -28.88 11.72
C SER A 136 -12.52 -27.78 10.67
N ASN A 137 -12.56 -26.50 11.02
CA ASN A 137 -12.42 -25.38 10.09
C ASN A 137 -11.36 -24.37 10.57
N LEU A 138 -10.74 -23.69 9.61
CA LEU A 138 -9.95 -22.50 9.90
C LEU A 138 -10.87 -21.27 9.98
N MET A 139 -10.45 -20.32 10.79
CA MET A 139 -11.13 -19.03 11.00
C MET A 139 -10.09 -17.92 11.00
N VAL A 140 -10.43 -16.80 10.37
CA VAL A 140 -9.64 -15.56 10.49
C VAL A 140 -10.20 -14.74 11.63
N GLU A 141 -9.35 -14.38 12.58
CA GLU A 141 -9.69 -13.50 13.70
C GLU A 141 -8.82 -12.24 13.63
N VAL A 142 -9.45 -11.07 13.56
CA VAL A 142 -8.76 -9.77 13.58
C VAL A 142 -8.74 -9.24 14.99
N VAL A 143 -7.54 -9.07 15.53
CA VAL A 143 -7.29 -8.64 16.91
C VAL A 143 -6.78 -7.21 16.92
N LEU A 144 -7.54 -6.32 17.53
CA LEU A 144 -7.17 -4.91 17.63
C LEU A 144 -6.06 -4.72 18.68
N SER A 145 -5.05 -3.92 18.35
CA SER A 145 -3.85 -3.73 19.17
C SER A 145 -4.11 -3.22 20.58
N HIS A 146 -5.16 -2.41 20.78
CA HIS A 146 -5.44 -1.79 22.07
C HIS A 146 -5.89 -2.77 23.15
N ASP A 147 -6.33 -3.98 22.78
CA ASP A 147 -6.74 -5.03 23.71
C ASP A 147 -5.61 -6.03 24.02
N LEU A 148 -4.51 -5.95 23.29
CA LEU A 148 -3.37 -6.86 23.34
C LEU A 148 -2.34 -6.38 24.38
N ILE A 149 -1.84 -7.31 25.19
CA ILE A 149 -0.73 -7.09 26.13
C ILE A 149 0.56 -7.65 25.57
N ASP A 150 0.54 -8.88 25.04
CA ASP A 150 1.75 -9.61 24.67
C ASP A 150 1.50 -10.61 23.53
N ILE A 151 2.57 -10.92 22.77
CA ILE A 151 2.62 -11.89 21.68
C ILE A 151 3.78 -12.85 21.93
N GLN A 152 3.47 -14.14 22.08
CA GLN A 152 4.50 -15.16 22.31
C GLN A 152 4.54 -16.14 21.15
N VAL A 153 5.72 -16.33 20.55
CA VAL A 153 5.95 -17.36 19.53
C VAL A 153 5.89 -18.73 20.19
N MET A 154 5.14 -19.64 19.57
CA MET A 154 4.92 -21.00 20.05
C MET A 154 5.62 -21.99 19.12
N ASP A 155 6.40 -22.91 19.70
CA ASP A 155 6.89 -24.07 18.97
C ASP A 155 5.76 -25.09 18.82
N ILE A 156 5.62 -25.60 17.59
CA ILE A 156 4.48 -26.43 17.21
C ILE A 156 4.92 -27.88 17.17
N GLU A 157 4.98 -28.53 18.33
CA GLU A 157 5.41 -29.93 18.41
C GLU A 157 4.33 -30.93 17.96
N HIS A 158 3.08 -30.50 17.81
CA HIS A 158 1.92 -31.39 17.65
C HIS A 158 1.05 -31.14 16.40
N ILE A 159 1.38 -30.18 15.53
CA ILE A 159 0.64 -29.98 14.29
C ILE A 159 1.35 -30.74 13.17
N ASN A 160 0.62 -31.63 12.50
CA ASN A 160 1.04 -32.17 11.22
C ASN A 160 1.15 -31.02 10.22
N ARG A 161 2.36 -30.47 10.06
CA ARG A 161 2.64 -29.26 9.28
C ARG A 161 2.18 -29.40 7.83
N ALA A 162 2.36 -30.57 7.23
CA ALA A 162 1.98 -30.81 5.83
C ALA A 162 0.45 -30.76 5.65
N GLU A 163 -0.30 -31.39 6.55
CA GLU A 163 -1.76 -31.38 6.54
C GLU A 163 -2.31 -29.97 6.83
N TYR A 164 -1.72 -29.25 7.78
CA TYR A 164 -2.11 -27.87 8.09
C TYR A 164 -1.87 -26.93 6.91
N LEU A 165 -0.72 -27.04 6.22
CA LEU A 165 -0.41 -26.22 5.06
C LEU A 165 -1.40 -26.46 3.91
N GLN A 166 -1.69 -27.72 3.60
CA GLN A 166 -2.71 -28.06 2.59
C GLN A 166 -4.09 -27.49 2.96
N PHE A 167 -4.48 -27.61 4.23
CA PHE A 167 -5.77 -27.10 4.69
C PHE A 167 -5.83 -25.56 4.68
N LYS A 168 -4.72 -24.89 5.05
CA LYS A 168 -4.55 -23.43 4.99
C LYS A 168 -4.64 -22.92 3.56
N GLU A 169 -3.98 -23.58 2.61
CA GLU A 169 -4.00 -23.18 1.20
C GLU A 169 -5.42 -23.23 0.63
N VAL A 170 -6.14 -24.34 0.85
CA VAL A 170 -7.54 -24.48 0.42
C VAL A 170 -8.44 -23.43 1.06
N PHE A 171 -8.23 -23.13 2.35
CA PHE A 171 -8.98 -22.11 3.08
C PHE A 171 -8.73 -20.69 2.56
N LEU A 172 -7.47 -20.33 2.35
CA LEU A 172 -7.10 -19.01 1.84
C LEU A 172 -7.62 -18.80 0.41
N ARG A 173 -7.54 -19.83 -0.45
CA ARG A 173 -8.12 -19.77 -1.80
C ARG A 173 -9.64 -19.56 -1.79
N LYS A 174 -10.36 -20.08 -0.79
CA LYS A 174 -11.80 -19.83 -0.62
C LYS A 174 -12.10 -18.42 -0.12
N LEU A 175 -11.25 -17.87 0.75
CA LEU A 175 -11.42 -16.51 1.29
C LEU A 175 -11.05 -15.42 0.28
N PHE A 176 -10.05 -15.69 -0.55
CA PHE A 176 -9.54 -14.75 -1.54
C PHE A 176 -9.59 -15.39 -2.94
N PRO A 177 -10.78 -15.65 -3.50
CA PRO A 177 -10.93 -16.35 -4.78
C PRO A 177 -10.38 -15.55 -5.98
N GLU A 178 -10.35 -14.22 -5.87
CA GLU A 178 -9.92 -13.27 -6.92
C GLU A 178 -8.46 -12.78 -6.73
N GLN A 179 -7.88 -12.98 -5.55
CA GLN A 179 -6.46 -12.69 -5.34
C GLN A 179 -5.71 -14.01 -5.39
N HIS A 180 -5.01 -14.23 -6.50
CA HIS A 180 -4.03 -15.30 -6.58
C HIS A 180 -3.06 -15.17 -5.39
N LEU A 181 -3.27 -15.95 -4.34
CA LEU A 181 -2.32 -16.09 -3.23
C LEU A 181 -1.10 -16.81 -3.80
N PHE A 182 -0.16 -16.03 -4.32
CA PHE A 182 1.09 -16.58 -4.82
C PHE A 182 2.01 -16.84 -3.64
N THR A 183 2.49 -18.08 -3.51
CA THR A 183 3.62 -18.36 -2.62
C THR A 183 4.87 -17.64 -3.16
N SER A 184 5.91 -17.50 -2.33
CA SER A 184 7.19 -16.96 -2.81
C SER A 184 7.77 -17.75 -3.99
N GLU A 185 7.53 -19.07 -4.02
CA GLU A 185 7.95 -19.93 -5.13
C GLU A 185 7.13 -19.65 -6.41
N ASP A 186 5.81 -19.43 -6.27
CA ASP A 186 4.94 -19.09 -7.40
C ASP A 186 5.32 -17.74 -8.00
N LEU A 187 5.63 -16.75 -7.16
CA LEU A 187 6.10 -15.43 -7.59
C LEU A 187 7.40 -15.53 -8.38
N LEU A 188 8.35 -16.36 -7.93
CA LEU A 188 9.61 -16.58 -8.65
C LEU A 188 9.38 -17.24 -10.01
N LYS A 189 8.60 -18.33 -10.06
CA LYS A 189 8.25 -19.01 -11.32
C LYS A 189 7.57 -18.06 -12.30
N ARG A 190 6.67 -17.22 -11.79
CA ARG A 190 5.92 -16.25 -12.57
C ARG A 190 6.78 -15.12 -13.10
N ARG A 191 7.64 -14.56 -12.25
CA ARG A 191 8.65 -13.57 -12.65
C ARG A 191 9.52 -14.11 -13.77
N ASP A 192 10.06 -15.31 -13.60
CA ASP A 192 11.02 -15.89 -14.55
C ASP A 192 10.36 -16.21 -15.89
N LYS A 193 9.13 -16.74 -15.88
CA LYS A 193 8.34 -16.96 -17.10
C LYS A 193 8.02 -15.65 -17.82
N LEU A 194 7.60 -14.62 -17.07
CA LEU A 194 7.29 -13.31 -17.64
C LEU A 194 8.53 -12.62 -18.19
N TYR A 195 9.67 -12.74 -17.50
CA TYR A 195 10.96 -12.24 -17.95
C TYR A 195 11.33 -12.85 -19.31
N GLN A 196 11.24 -14.17 -19.45
CA GLN A 196 11.48 -14.86 -20.71
C GLN A 196 10.52 -14.41 -21.82
N LEU A 197 9.23 -14.24 -21.52
CA LEU A 197 8.26 -13.75 -22.49
C LEU A 197 8.56 -12.34 -22.97
N LEU A 198 9.02 -11.45 -22.08
CA LEU A 198 9.41 -10.08 -22.45
C LEU A 198 10.64 -10.09 -23.37
N GLU A 199 11.65 -10.92 -23.07
CA GLU A 199 12.83 -11.09 -23.94
C GLU A 199 12.45 -11.65 -25.32
N LEU A 200 11.59 -12.68 -25.37
CA LEU A 200 11.08 -13.25 -26.62
C LEU A 200 10.33 -12.21 -27.47
N ASN A 201 9.63 -11.28 -26.82
CA ASN A 201 8.94 -10.16 -27.46
C ASN A 201 9.86 -8.96 -27.74
N ARG A 202 11.18 -9.12 -27.57
CA ARG A 202 12.23 -8.12 -27.81
C ARG A 202 12.04 -6.84 -26.99
N LEU A 203 11.52 -6.97 -25.78
CA LEU A 203 11.44 -5.88 -24.82
C LEU A 203 12.61 -6.01 -23.84
N PRO A 204 13.53 -5.03 -23.78
CA PRO A 204 14.58 -5.02 -22.77
C PRO A 204 13.96 -5.07 -21.38
N VAL A 205 14.39 -6.00 -20.55
CA VAL A 205 13.88 -6.16 -19.18
C VAL A 205 15.05 -6.35 -18.22
N THR A 206 14.98 -5.72 -17.06
CA THR A 206 15.91 -5.93 -15.95
C THR A 206 15.14 -6.16 -14.65
N VAL A 207 15.72 -6.92 -13.73
CA VAL A 207 15.14 -7.17 -12.41
C VAL A 207 15.78 -6.21 -11.42
N GLN A 208 14.98 -5.46 -10.67
CA GLN A 208 15.45 -4.60 -9.58
C GLN A 208 15.60 -5.41 -8.27
N ASP A 209 16.34 -4.87 -7.29
CA ASP A 209 16.62 -5.55 -6.00
C ASP A 209 15.35 -5.92 -5.21
N ASN A 210 14.26 -5.18 -5.41
CA ASN A 210 12.95 -5.41 -4.79
C ASN A 210 12.06 -6.39 -5.59
N GLY A 211 12.59 -7.03 -6.64
CA GLY A 211 11.86 -7.99 -7.48
C GLY A 211 10.96 -7.37 -8.55
N ILE A 212 10.96 -6.05 -8.72
CA ILE A 212 10.22 -5.36 -9.79
C ILE A 212 10.90 -5.62 -11.14
N LEU A 213 10.10 -5.93 -12.17
CA LEU A 213 10.58 -5.99 -13.55
C LEU A 213 10.54 -4.60 -14.16
N SER A 214 11.72 -4.08 -14.53
CA SER A 214 11.90 -2.82 -15.24
C SER A 214 11.98 -3.08 -16.73
N VAL A 215 11.01 -2.58 -17.49
CA VAL A 215 10.82 -2.87 -18.91
C VAL A 215 11.08 -1.62 -19.74
N VAL A 216 11.82 -1.77 -20.84
CA VAL A 216 12.33 -0.69 -21.69
C VAL A 216 13.05 0.38 -20.85
N ASN A 217 14.10 -0.03 -20.15
CA ASN A 217 14.96 0.86 -19.33
C ASN A 217 14.18 1.71 -18.30
N GLY A 218 13.17 1.13 -17.66
CA GLY A 218 12.38 1.80 -16.62
C GLY A 218 11.19 2.62 -17.11
N ILE A 219 10.88 2.59 -18.42
CA ILE A 219 9.68 3.24 -18.95
C ILE A 219 8.41 2.55 -18.43
N ALA A 220 8.44 1.23 -18.29
CA ALA A 220 7.36 0.47 -17.66
C ALA A 220 7.90 -0.38 -16.51
N LEU A 221 7.09 -0.52 -15.46
CA LEU A 221 7.38 -1.30 -14.27
C LEU A 221 6.28 -2.34 -14.08
N ILE A 222 6.67 -3.55 -13.67
CA ILE A 222 5.73 -4.61 -13.31
C ILE A 222 6.11 -5.08 -11.91
N GLU A 223 5.24 -4.78 -10.95
CA GLU A 223 5.43 -5.16 -9.56
C GLU A 223 4.89 -6.56 -9.30
N PRO A 224 5.44 -7.32 -8.33
CA PRO A 224 4.76 -8.50 -7.80
C PRO A 224 3.32 -8.14 -7.40
N PRO A 225 2.32 -8.99 -7.66
CA PRO A 225 2.42 -10.36 -8.16
C PRO A 225 2.49 -10.56 -9.69
N TYR A 226 2.94 -9.57 -10.45
CA TYR A 226 3.09 -9.64 -11.91
C TYR A 226 1.76 -9.92 -12.61
N THR A 227 0.77 -9.07 -12.32
CA THR A 227 -0.55 -9.07 -12.96
C THR A 227 -0.69 -7.83 -13.83
N VAL A 228 -1.74 -7.81 -14.64
CA VAL A 228 -2.08 -6.65 -15.48
C VAL A 228 -2.24 -5.39 -14.62
N ASP A 229 -2.86 -5.53 -13.45
CA ASP A 229 -3.11 -4.43 -12.52
C ASP A 229 -1.86 -3.91 -11.82
N THR A 230 -0.73 -4.64 -11.88
CA THR A 230 0.55 -4.21 -11.30
C THR A 230 1.50 -3.59 -12.33
N CYS A 231 1.04 -3.42 -13.57
CA CYS A 231 1.79 -2.72 -14.62
C CYS A 231 1.66 -1.19 -14.45
N ARG A 232 2.77 -0.47 -14.52
CA ARG A 232 2.83 1.00 -14.40
C ARG A 232 3.70 1.58 -15.51
N SER A 233 3.25 2.64 -16.15
CA SER A 233 4.05 3.43 -17.09
C SER A 233 3.39 4.78 -17.37
N ALA A 234 4.20 5.82 -17.59
CA ALA A 234 3.72 7.10 -18.12
C ALA A 234 3.47 7.05 -19.65
N ASN A 235 3.95 6.01 -20.33
CA ASN A 235 3.77 5.80 -21.76
C ASN A 235 2.68 4.74 -22.00
N THR A 236 1.49 5.19 -22.40
CA THR A 236 0.31 4.34 -22.57
C THR A 236 0.46 3.30 -23.68
N ILE A 237 1.29 3.55 -24.70
CA ILE A 237 1.57 2.60 -25.78
C ILE A 237 2.43 1.45 -25.26
N VAL A 238 3.46 1.76 -24.46
CA VAL A 238 4.31 0.76 -23.82
C VAL A 238 3.51 -0.03 -22.78
N LEU A 239 2.69 0.66 -21.98
CA LEU A 239 1.81 0.04 -20.99
C LEU A 239 0.89 -1.00 -21.62
N ASP A 240 0.16 -0.63 -22.65
CA ASP A 240 -0.78 -1.51 -23.35
C ASP A 240 -0.08 -2.73 -23.99
N ARG A 241 1.13 -2.54 -24.51
CA ARG A 241 1.94 -3.65 -25.03
C ARG A 241 2.40 -4.60 -23.92
N VAL A 242 2.86 -4.06 -22.80
CA VAL A 242 3.31 -4.85 -21.65
C VAL A 242 2.13 -5.61 -21.03
N MET A 243 0.99 -4.95 -20.81
CA MET A 243 -0.23 -5.57 -20.28
C MET A 243 -0.69 -6.76 -21.13
N ARG A 244 -0.69 -6.65 -22.46
CA ARG A 244 -1.03 -7.78 -23.36
C ARG A 244 -0.10 -8.98 -23.23
N ILE A 245 1.19 -8.75 -23.00
CA ILE A 245 2.16 -9.84 -22.76
C ILE A 245 1.89 -10.49 -21.40
N VAL A 246 1.58 -9.69 -20.37
CA VAL A 246 1.23 -10.18 -19.03
C VAL A 246 -0.08 -11.00 -19.05
N GLU A 247 -1.10 -10.54 -19.78
CA GLU A 247 -2.36 -11.28 -19.99
C GLU A 247 -2.12 -12.63 -20.66
N THR A 248 -1.23 -12.67 -21.67
CA THR A 248 -0.87 -13.92 -22.36
C THR A 248 -0.16 -14.88 -21.41
N CYS A 249 0.70 -14.35 -20.54
CA CYS A 249 1.34 -15.13 -19.48
C CYS A 249 0.29 -15.68 -18.50
N GLN A 250 -0.72 -14.89 -18.10
CA GLN A 250 -1.79 -15.30 -17.19
C GLN A 250 -2.63 -16.46 -17.72
N LYS A 251 -3.09 -16.39 -18.97
CA LYS A 251 -3.95 -17.42 -19.57
C LYS A 251 -3.29 -18.80 -19.62
N SER A 252 -1.96 -18.84 -19.71
CA SER A 252 -1.18 -20.09 -19.67
C SER A 252 -1.03 -20.73 -18.27
N TYR A 253 -1.68 -20.19 -17.24
CA TYR A 253 -1.78 -20.81 -15.91
C TYR A 253 -3.17 -21.41 -15.63
N ASP A 254 -4.19 -21.06 -16.43
CA ASP A 254 -5.57 -21.50 -16.27
C ASP A 254 -5.95 -22.67 -17.21
N GLU A 255 -4.97 -23.19 -17.98
CA GLU A 255 -5.02 -24.44 -18.77
C GLU A 255 -4.12 -25.51 -18.13
#